data_AF-A0A537PNH9-F1
#
_entry.id   AF-A0A537PNH9-F1
#
_cell.length_a   1.000
_cell.length_b   1.000
_cell.length_c   1.000
_cell.angle_alpha   90.00
_cell.angle_beta   90.00
_cell.angle_gamma   90.00
#
_symmetry.space_group_name_H-M   'P 1'
#
loop_
_entity.id
_entity.type
_entity.pdbx_description
1 polymer ?
#
loop_
_entity_poly.entity_id
_entity_poly.type
_entity_poly.pdbx_seq_one_letter_code
_entity_poly.pdbx_strand_id
1 'polypeptide(L)'
;MPGERFGLAGESGSGKSTLALAILRMIKPPGRIQGGEVWLAGTRLADLDEDGVRALRLAGIALVPQGSMNSLNPVLRVGQQIIDAFADHGQRLGRSEAERRVTGLLGEVG
;
A
#
# COMPACT_ATOMS: atom_id res chain seq x y z
N MET A 1 -19.96 -0.18 -3.25
CA MET A 1 -20.52 -0.60 -1.95
C MET A 1 -19.40 -1.22 -1.12
N PRO A 2 -19.38 -1.12 0.23
CA PRO A 2 -18.36 -1.78 1.03
C PRO A 2 -18.40 -3.30 0.84
N GLY A 3 -17.24 -3.95 0.66
CA GLY A 3 -17.13 -5.41 0.54
C GLY A 3 -17.22 -5.98 -0.88
N GLU A 4 -17.30 -5.15 -1.91
CA GLU A 4 -17.27 -5.60 -3.30
C GLU A 4 -15.85 -5.93 -3.78
N ARG A 5 -15.75 -6.86 -4.73
CA ARG A 5 -14.50 -7.21 -5.42
C ARG A 5 -14.59 -6.77 -6.87
N PHE A 6 -13.65 -5.95 -7.30
CA PHE A 6 -13.56 -5.48 -8.69
C PHE A 6 -12.33 -6.05 -9.37
N GLY A 7 -12.49 -6.48 -10.62
CA GLY A 7 -11.40 -7.01 -11.45
C GLY A 7 -11.12 -6.10 -12.64
N LEU A 8 -9.85 -5.85 -12.92
CA LEU A 8 -9.39 -5.14 -14.12
C LEU A 8 -8.60 -6.09 -15.01
N ALA A 9 -9.15 -6.41 -16.19
CA ALA A 9 -8.54 -7.32 -17.15
C ALA A 9 -8.04 -6.58 -18.41
N GLY A 10 -7.05 -7.15 -19.08
CA GLY A 10 -6.45 -6.63 -20.30
C GLY A 10 -5.11 -7.29 -20.60
N GLU A 11 -4.61 -7.18 -21.82
CA GLU A 11 -3.36 -7.78 -22.27
C GLU A 11 -2.12 -7.26 -21.52
N SER A 12 -1.01 -7.99 -21.57
CA SER A 12 0.26 -7.48 -21.03
C SER A 12 0.60 -6.12 -21.65
N GLY A 13 1.03 -5.16 -20.84
CA GLY A 13 1.31 -3.80 -21.31
C GLY A 13 0.10 -2.88 -21.45
N SER A 14 -1.13 -3.34 -21.21
CA SER A 14 -2.35 -2.51 -21.32
C SER A 14 -2.50 -1.41 -20.25
N GLY A 15 -1.50 -1.21 -19.38
CA GLY A 15 -1.50 -0.16 -18.36
C GLY A 15 -2.13 -0.51 -17.02
N LYS A 16 -2.56 -1.75 -16.76
CA LYS A 16 -3.17 -2.17 -15.47
C LYS A 16 -2.31 -1.82 -14.25
N SER A 17 -1.04 -2.20 -14.27
CA SER A 17 -0.11 -1.90 -13.18
C SER A 17 0.15 -0.40 -13.07
N THR A 18 0.24 0.32 -14.20
CA THR A 18 0.37 1.77 -14.24
C THR A 18 -0.83 2.46 -13.58
N LEU A 19 -2.05 1.98 -13.82
CA LEU A 19 -3.25 2.51 -13.19
C LEU A 19 -3.22 2.30 -11.66
N ALA A 20 -2.87 1.11 -11.19
CA ALA A 20 -2.74 0.84 -9.76
C ALA A 20 -1.69 1.77 -9.10
N LEU A 21 -0.53 1.95 -9.74
CA LEU A 21 0.51 2.87 -9.26
C LEU A 21 0.03 4.33 -9.29
N ALA A 22 -0.75 4.75 -10.29
CA ALA A 22 -1.31 6.09 -10.37
C ALA A 22 -2.30 6.37 -9.23
N ILE A 23 -3.21 5.41 -8.94
CA ILE A 23 -4.16 5.49 -7.82
C ILE A 23 -3.43 5.72 -6.50
N LEU A 24 -2.34 4.98 -6.26
CA LEU A 24 -1.54 5.08 -5.04
C LEU A 24 -0.50 6.21 -5.05
N ARG A 25 -0.46 7.04 -6.10
CA ARG A 25 0.55 8.11 -6.30
C ARG A 25 2.01 7.61 -6.28
N MET A 26 2.27 6.43 -6.84
CA MET A 26 3.57 5.77 -6.91
C MET A 26 4.20 5.75 -8.31
N ILE A 27 3.69 6.56 -9.25
CA ILE A 27 4.32 6.73 -10.56
C ILE A 27 5.71 7.34 -10.39
N LYS A 28 6.72 6.67 -10.94
CA LYS A 28 8.12 7.14 -10.91
C LYS A 28 8.43 7.98 -12.16
N PRO A 29 9.34 8.97 -12.05
CA PRO A 29 9.85 9.69 -13.22
C PRO A 29 10.39 8.73 -14.30
N PRO A 30 10.23 9.07 -15.60
CA PRO A 30 9.64 10.30 -16.15
C PRO A 30 8.11 10.28 -16.24
N GLY A 31 7.46 9.22 -15.74
CA GLY A 31 6.01 9.13 -15.70
C GLY A 31 5.40 10.25 -14.83
N ARG A 32 4.23 10.75 -15.24
CA ARG A 32 3.46 11.74 -14.48
C ARG A 32 1.96 11.51 -14.65
N ILE A 33 1.20 11.88 -13.63
CA ILE A 33 -0.26 11.94 -13.70
C ILE A 33 -0.62 13.27 -14.36
N GLN A 34 -1.16 13.22 -15.60
CA GLN A 34 -1.44 14.42 -16.39
C GLN A 34 -2.73 15.14 -15.95
N GLY A 35 -3.67 14.41 -15.35
CA GLY A 35 -4.97 14.92 -14.93
C GLY A 35 -5.89 13.80 -14.46
N GLY A 36 -7.13 14.15 -14.16
CA GLY A 36 -8.10 13.24 -13.55
C GLY A 36 -8.08 13.30 -12.02
N GLU A 37 -8.98 12.54 -11.40
CA GLU A 37 -9.20 12.58 -9.96
C GLU A 37 -9.32 11.16 -9.40
N VAL A 38 -8.78 10.97 -8.20
CA VAL A 38 -8.92 9.74 -7.44
C VAL A 38 -9.46 10.12 -6.08
N TRP A 39 -10.57 9.48 -5.69
CA TRP A 39 -11.28 9.74 -4.45
C TRP A 39 -11.29 8.46 -3.62
N LEU A 40 -10.96 8.59 -2.33
CA LEU A 40 -11.04 7.50 -1.36
C LEU A 40 -11.80 7.97 -0.13
N ALA A 41 -12.95 7.37 0.15
CA ALA A 41 -13.79 7.69 1.31
C ALA A 41 -14.07 9.20 1.50
N GLY A 42 -14.30 9.93 0.41
CA GLY A 42 -14.56 11.37 0.42
C GLY A 42 -13.31 12.26 0.36
N THR A 43 -12.11 11.68 0.44
CA THR A 43 -10.84 12.40 0.30
C THR A 43 -10.33 12.33 -1.13
N ARG A 44 -10.09 13.48 -1.75
CA ARG A 44 -9.40 13.57 -3.04
C ARG A 44 -7.90 13.40 -2.83
N LEU A 45 -7.31 12.38 -3.48
CA LEU A 45 -5.90 12.02 -3.23
C LEU A 45 -4.89 13.03 -3.77
N ALA A 46 -5.31 13.88 -4.71
CA ALA A 46 -4.49 14.95 -5.26
C ALA A 46 -4.28 16.10 -4.25
N ASP A 47 -5.17 16.24 -3.26
CA ASP A 47 -5.13 17.32 -2.27
C ASP A 47 -4.21 16.99 -1.09
N LEU A 48 -3.75 15.73 -1.00
CA LEU A 48 -2.82 15.27 0.02
C LEU A 48 -1.39 15.70 -0.32
N ASP A 49 -0.65 16.15 0.69
CA ASP A 49 0.79 16.28 0.63
C ASP A 49 1.48 14.92 0.77
N GLU A 50 2.81 14.89 0.78
CA GLU A 50 3.58 13.64 0.88
C GLU A 50 3.30 12.89 2.19
N ASP A 51 3.13 13.62 3.30
CA ASP A 51 2.83 13.06 4.61
C ASP A 51 1.42 12.46 4.66
N GLY A 52 0.43 13.15 4.09
CA GLY A 52 -0.94 12.66 3.95
C GLY A 52 -1.01 11.42 3.06
N VAL A 53 -0.28 11.41 1.94
CA VAL A 53 -0.17 10.21 1.09
C VAL A 53 0.50 9.06 1.83
N ARG A 54 1.56 9.34 2.61
CA ARG A 54 2.25 8.34 3.43
C ARG A 54 1.34 7.75 4.50
N ALA A 55 0.55 8.57 5.20
CA ALA A 55 -0.40 8.09 6.22
C ALA A 55 -1.58 7.32 5.60
N LEU A 56 -2.00 7.68 4.39
CA LEU A 56 -3.09 7.00 3.67
C LEU A 56 -2.68 5.58 3.22
N ARG A 57 -1.45 5.44 2.73
CA ARG A 57 -0.89 4.13 2.36
C ARG A 57 -0.84 3.24 3.61
N LEU A 58 -1.09 1.94 3.42
CA LEU A 58 -1.24 0.92 4.48
C LEU A 58 -2.51 1.06 5.35
N ALA A 59 -2.94 2.28 5.71
CA ALA A 59 -4.10 2.49 6.58
C ALA A 59 -5.44 2.52 5.83
N GLY A 60 -5.50 3.21 4.68
CA GLY A 60 -6.71 3.34 3.87
C GLY A 60 -6.67 2.56 2.56
N ILE A 61 -5.49 2.42 1.96
CA ILE A 61 -5.28 1.66 0.72
C ILE A 61 -3.89 1.02 0.72
N ALA A 62 -3.80 -0.21 0.20
CA ALA A 62 -2.54 -0.96 0.09
C ALA A 62 -2.40 -1.60 -1.28
N LEU A 63 -1.15 -1.84 -1.70
CA LEU A 63 -0.81 -2.56 -2.93
C LEU A 63 -0.02 -3.82 -2.58
N VAL A 64 -0.45 -4.95 -3.12
CA VAL A 64 0.37 -6.16 -3.19
C VAL A 64 0.86 -6.29 -4.64
N PRO A 65 2.12 -5.93 -4.95
CA PRO A 65 2.60 -5.93 -6.32
C PRO A 65 2.82 -7.35 -6.85
N GLN A 66 2.87 -7.49 -8.18
CA GLN A 66 3.32 -8.73 -8.82
C GLN A 66 4.76 -9.02 -8.41
N GLY A 67 5.06 -10.27 -8.02
CA GLY A 67 6.38 -10.64 -7.52
C GLY A 67 6.69 -10.09 -6.13
N SER A 68 5.69 -9.93 -5.26
CA SER A 68 5.81 -9.44 -3.87
C SER A 68 6.88 -10.16 -3.02
N MET A 69 7.27 -11.39 -3.36
CA MET A 69 8.39 -12.05 -2.70
C MET A 69 9.71 -11.27 -2.85
N ASN A 70 9.90 -10.56 -3.96
CA ASN A 70 11.11 -9.78 -4.22
C ASN A 70 11.21 -8.49 -3.39
N SER A 71 10.11 -8.05 -2.75
CA SER A 71 10.14 -6.88 -1.86
C SER A 71 10.57 -7.23 -0.44
N LEU A 72 10.67 -8.52 -0.09
CA LEU A 72 11.11 -8.94 1.24
C LEU A 72 12.64 -8.92 1.33
N ASN A 73 13.15 -8.36 2.42
CA ASN A 73 14.55 -8.44 2.76
C ASN A 73 14.86 -9.83 3.38
N PRO A 74 15.67 -10.68 2.73
CA PRO A 74 15.91 -12.05 3.20
C PRO A 74 16.75 -12.12 4.48
N VAL A 75 17.43 -11.03 4.88
CA VAL A 75 18.22 -11.01 6.12
C VAL A 75 17.42 -10.57 7.35
N LEU A 76 16.19 -10.08 7.16
CA LEU A 76 15.31 -9.63 8.23
C LEU A 76 14.18 -10.63 8.47
N ARG A 77 13.81 -10.82 9.74
CA ARG A 77 12.62 -11.60 10.09
C ARG A 77 11.36 -10.91 9.55
N VAL A 78 10.39 -11.70 9.10
CA VAL A 78 9.10 -11.18 8.58
C VAL A 78 8.42 -10.22 9.56
N GLY A 79 8.43 -10.55 10.85
CA GLY A 79 7.82 -9.70 11.88
C GLY A 79 8.48 -8.32 11.98
N GLN A 80 9.80 -8.23 11.82
CA GLN A 80 10.50 -6.94 11.82
C GLN A 80 10.09 -6.10 10.61
N GLN A 81 10.02 -6.71 9.43
CA GLN A 81 9.62 -6.01 8.20
C GLN A 81 8.18 -5.48 8.27
N ILE A 82 7.27 -6.21 8.94
CA ILE A 82 5.90 -5.74 9.21
C ILE A 82 5.91 -4.53 10.16
N ILE A 83 6.75 -4.54 11.19
CA ILE A 83 6.90 -3.42 12.14
C ILE A 83 7.47 -2.19 11.42
N ASP A 84 8.48 -2.38 10.57
CA ASP A 84 9.08 -1.31 9.78
C ASP A 84 8.02 -0.67 8.86
N ALA A 85 7.17 -1.49 8.21
CA ALA A 85 6.07 -0.99 7.39
C ALA A 85 5.09 -0.12 8.20
N PHE A 86 4.74 -0.49 9.44
CA PHE A 86 3.92 0.36 10.31
C PHE A 86 4.61 1.69 10.62
N ALA A 87 5.89 1.64 11.00
CA ALA A 87 6.66 2.84 11.34
C ALA A 87 6.79 3.80 10.15
N ASP A 88 7.06 3.28 8.96
CA ASP A 88 7.16 4.05 7.71
C ASP A 88 5.84 4.76 7.35
N HIS A 89 4.71 4.22 7.80
CA HIS A 89 3.38 4.80 7.58
C HIS A 89 2.84 5.54 8.82
N GLY A 90 3.74 5.99 9.70
CA GLY A 90 3.42 6.86 10.84
C GLY A 90 2.85 6.14 12.07
N GLN A 91 2.82 4.81 12.08
CA GLN A 91 2.34 4.02 13.21
C GLN A 91 3.52 3.50 14.03
N ARG A 92 3.97 4.30 15.01
CA ARG A 92 5.02 3.89 15.95
C ARG A 92 4.40 3.13 17.12
N LEU A 93 4.51 1.80 17.07
CA LEU A 93 3.96 0.91 18.09
C LEU A 93 4.97 0.66 19.21
N GLY A 94 4.48 0.56 20.45
CA GLY A 94 5.29 0.06 21.56
C GLY A 94 5.61 -1.43 21.37
N ARG A 95 6.71 -1.93 21.94
CA ARG A 95 7.18 -3.31 21.75
C ARG A 95 6.08 -4.37 21.91
N SER A 96 5.38 -4.35 23.04
CA SER A 96 4.33 -5.35 23.31
C SER A 96 3.12 -5.23 22.39
N GLU A 97 2.82 -4.04 21.89
CA GLU A 97 1.75 -3.82 20.91
C GLU A 97 2.16 -4.32 19.53
N ALA A 98 3.40 -4.02 19.11
CA ALA A 98 3.98 -4.49 17.87
C ALA A 98 3.98 -6.04 17.81
N GLU A 99 4.45 -6.70 18.87
CA GLU A 99 4.46 -8.16 18.98
C GLU A 99 3.04 -8.74 18.84
N ARG A 100 2.05 -8.20 19.57
CA ARG A 100 0.65 -8.65 19.47
C ARG A 100 0.10 -8.47 18.05
N ARG A 101 0.33 -7.31 17.43
CA ARG A 101 -0.23 -6.98 16.11
C ARG A 101 0.38 -7.84 15.01
N VAL A 102 1.69 -8.07 15.05
CA VAL A 102 2.38 -8.97 14.11
C VAL A 102 1.87 -10.40 14.26
N THR A 103 1.79 -10.93 15.48
CA THR A 103 1.29 -12.30 15.71
C THR A 103 -0.16 -12.45 15.25
N GLY A 104 -1.01 -11.45 15.50
CA GLY A 104 -2.40 -11.44 15.01
C GLY A 104 -2.47 -11.53 13.48
N LEU A 105 -1.76 -10.63 12.77
CA LEU A 105 -1.75 -10.61 11.30
C LEU A 105 -1.23 -11.92 10.70
N LEU A 106 -0.17 -12.51 11.26
CA LEU A 106 0.35 -13.78 10.78
C LEU A 106 -0.63 -14.94 11.02
N GLY A 107 -1.44 -14.86 12.08
CA GLY A 107 -2.49 -15.83 12.36
C GLY A 107 -3.68 -15.78 11.39
N GLU A 108 -3.94 -14.63 10.75
CA GLU A 108 -5.03 -14.49 9.76
C GLU A 108 -4.73 -15.14 8.41
N VAL A 109 -3.45 -15.37 8.11
CA VAL A 109 -2.98 -15.95 6.84
C VAL A 109 -2.41 -17.36 6.97
N GLY A 110 -2.47 -17.92 8.19
CA GLY A 110 -2.00 -19.26 8.54
C GLY A 110 -3.07 -20.35 8.42
#